data_AF-A0ABD5S6Z8-F1
#
_entry.id   AF-A0ABD5S6Z8-F1
#
_cell.length_a   1.000
_cell.length_b   1.000
_cell.length_c   1.000
_cell.angle_alpha   90.00
_cell.angle_beta   90.00
_cell.angle_gamma   90.00
#
_symmetry.space_group_name_H-M   'P 1'
#
loop_
_entity.id
_entity.type
_entity.pdbx_description
1 polymer ?
#
loop_
_entity_poly.entity_id
_entity_poly.type
_entity_poly.pdbx_seq_one_letter_code
_entity_poly.pdbx_strand_id
1 'polypeptide(L)'
;MPRAVAVNVAANTNEPGFRGPVYPDGSFAYVPIPESAETLPRERYPVDEPLPTYADLDLPFSLPDDLYGTPVHMDPEFATVHGRDAATYGDPYAIKSGPIATLEPDDWLLFYATLTLRPAGWDGPVGDGCSATPEPGAVDDDLAPEWGAYLFAGLRVDRVLDGPDRTEASDLVSTNAHLKRDPFDARVVVDGDPDASGLFDRVVPLSAPEGGATANRLVTDLSSDSGNGPWWRRPMRFDEAATETLLGRIDVA
;
A
#
# COMPACT_ATOMS: atom_id res chain seq x y z
N MET A 1 8.26 -20.82 -10.76
CA MET A 1 6.96 -20.15 -10.52
C MET A 1 7.24 -18.82 -9.84
N PRO A 2 6.32 -17.84 -9.84
CA PRO A 2 6.64 -16.52 -9.28
C PRO A 2 6.81 -16.58 -7.77
N ARG A 3 7.68 -15.73 -7.23
CA ARG A 3 7.84 -15.46 -5.79
C ARG A 3 7.19 -14.11 -5.46
N ALA A 4 7.05 -13.81 -4.18
CA ALA A 4 6.53 -12.51 -3.76
C ALA A 4 7.30 -11.90 -2.59
N VAL A 5 7.33 -10.58 -2.58
CA VAL A 5 7.70 -9.76 -1.42
C VAL A 5 6.52 -8.87 -1.07
N ALA A 6 6.09 -8.86 0.18
CA ALA A 6 5.07 -7.94 0.67
C ALA A 6 5.69 -6.83 1.54
N VAL A 7 5.30 -5.58 1.31
CA VAL A 7 5.79 -4.42 2.08
C VAL A 7 4.66 -3.55 2.63
N ASN A 8 4.90 -2.96 3.81
CA ASN A 8 3.94 -2.05 4.42
C ASN A 8 3.99 -0.68 3.74
N VAL A 9 2.84 -0.20 3.30
CA VAL A 9 2.63 1.13 2.71
C VAL A 9 1.30 1.71 3.24
N ALA A 10 0.91 2.86 2.69
CA ALA A 10 -0.35 3.55 3.00
C ALA A 10 -0.44 4.10 4.43
N ALA A 11 -1.50 4.88 4.65
CA ALA A 11 -1.83 5.53 5.90
C ALA A 11 -1.83 4.54 7.07
N ASN A 12 -1.20 4.96 8.16
CA ASN A 12 -1.15 4.23 9.42
C ASN A 12 -1.43 5.17 10.59
N THR A 13 -1.42 4.67 11.82
CA THR A 13 -1.75 5.48 13.01
C THR A 13 -0.88 6.73 13.16
N ASN A 14 0.36 6.73 12.64
CA ASN A 14 1.26 7.86 12.76
C ASN A 14 1.05 8.90 11.66
N GLU A 15 0.85 8.45 10.42
CA GLU A 15 0.79 9.32 9.24
C GLU A 15 -0.37 8.89 8.34
N PRO A 16 -1.34 9.77 8.04
CA PRO A 16 -1.50 11.17 8.49
C PRO A 16 -2.11 11.31 9.91
N GLY A 17 -2.10 10.25 10.72
CA GLY A 17 -2.73 10.23 12.06
C GLY A 17 -3.94 9.30 12.17
N PHE A 18 -4.28 8.59 11.08
CA PHE A 18 -5.32 7.58 11.05
C PHE A 18 -4.98 6.48 10.03
N ARG A 19 -5.59 5.31 10.19
CA ARG A 19 -5.53 4.20 9.21
C ARG A 19 -6.67 4.33 8.21
N GLY A 20 -6.42 3.97 6.96
CA GLY A 20 -7.50 3.79 5.98
C GLY A 20 -8.58 2.80 6.46
N PRO A 21 -9.82 2.90 5.94
CA PRO A 21 -10.89 2.00 6.31
C PRO A 21 -10.77 0.63 5.62
N VAL A 22 -11.14 -0.41 6.36
CA VAL A 22 -11.67 -1.67 5.81
C VAL A 22 -13.11 -1.80 6.26
N TYR A 23 -13.98 -2.28 5.37
CA TYR A 23 -15.42 -2.41 5.58
C TYR A 23 -15.79 -3.85 5.93
N PRO A 24 -17.03 -4.11 6.40
CA PRO A 24 -17.41 -5.41 6.95
C PRO A 24 -17.32 -6.57 5.95
N ASP A 25 -17.42 -6.31 4.65
CA ASP A 25 -17.28 -7.27 3.55
C ASP A 25 -15.82 -7.42 3.04
N GLY A 26 -14.88 -6.71 3.67
CA GLY A 26 -13.47 -6.67 3.29
C GLY A 26 -13.14 -5.73 2.12
N SER A 27 -14.10 -4.98 1.59
CA SER A 27 -13.78 -3.84 0.73
C SER A 27 -13.03 -2.77 1.54
N PHE A 28 -12.31 -1.87 0.88
CA PHE A 28 -11.43 -0.91 1.54
C PHE A 28 -11.25 0.37 0.73
N ALA A 29 -10.59 1.36 1.32
CA ALA A 29 -10.08 2.52 0.58
C ALA A 29 -8.57 2.64 0.76
N TYR A 30 -7.83 2.74 -0.36
CA TYR A 30 -6.42 3.06 -0.34
C TYR A 30 -6.23 4.53 0.01
N VAL A 31 -5.45 4.81 1.05
CA VAL A 31 -5.13 6.16 1.51
C VAL A 31 -3.62 6.27 1.58
N PRO A 32 -2.95 7.03 0.70
CA PRO A 32 -1.51 7.24 0.77
C PRO A 32 -1.08 7.98 2.05
N ILE A 33 0.21 7.94 2.38
CA ILE A 33 0.80 8.77 3.44
C ILE A 33 1.03 10.21 2.93
N PRO A 34 1.13 11.23 3.80
CA PRO A 34 1.58 12.56 3.38
C PRO A 34 2.99 12.51 2.80
N GLU A 35 3.28 13.39 1.84
CA GLU A 35 4.66 13.64 1.40
C GLU A 35 5.35 14.51 2.45
N SER A 36 6.33 13.93 3.14
CA SER A 36 7.07 14.56 4.22
C SER A 36 8.49 14.99 3.84
N ALA A 37 8.98 14.56 2.67
CA ALA A 37 10.29 14.95 2.18
C ALA A 37 10.24 16.30 1.44
N GLU A 38 11.39 16.98 1.41
CA GLU A 38 11.57 18.13 0.52
C GLU A 38 11.47 17.68 -0.94
N THR A 39 10.77 18.47 -1.74
CA THR A 39 10.58 18.18 -3.17
C THR A 39 11.23 19.26 -4.03
N LEU A 40 11.60 18.86 -5.23
CA LEU A 40 12.02 19.76 -6.27
C LEU A 40 10.92 20.80 -6.56
N PRO A 41 11.28 22.00 -7.05
CA PRO A 41 10.29 22.87 -7.68
C PRO A 41 9.70 22.16 -8.90
N ARG A 42 8.40 22.38 -9.15
CA ARG A 42 7.61 21.67 -10.19
C ARG A 42 8.28 21.66 -11.57
N GLU A 43 8.94 22.76 -11.96
CA GLU A 43 9.60 22.89 -13.25
C GLU A 43 10.78 21.92 -13.43
N ARG A 44 11.20 21.24 -12.36
CA ARG A 44 12.27 20.23 -12.35
C ARG A 44 11.75 18.81 -12.17
N TYR A 45 10.43 18.59 -12.06
CA TYR A 45 9.88 17.25 -12.11
C TYR A 45 10.09 16.64 -13.51
N PRO A 46 10.27 15.31 -13.61
CA PRO A 46 10.40 14.65 -14.91
C PRO A 46 9.22 14.87 -15.86
N VAL A 47 8.02 14.97 -15.28
CA VAL A 47 6.75 15.23 -15.95
C VAL A 47 6.11 16.46 -15.32
N ASP A 48 5.50 17.30 -16.15
CA ASP A 48 4.80 18.51 -15.71
C ASP A 48 3.44 18.18 -15.10
N GLU A 49 3.46 17.59 -13.91
CA GLU A 49 2.29 17.35 -13.07
C GLU A 49 2.48 17.96 -11.67
N PRO A 50 1.42 18.47 -11.03
CA PRO A 50 1.51 18.90 -9.63
C PRO A 50 1.69 17.69 -8.71
N LEU A 51 2.28 17.91 -7.53
CA LEU A 51 2.12 16.96 -6.43
C LEU A 51 0.63 16.87 -6.06
N PRO A 52 0.03 15.66 -6.07
CA PRO A 52 -1.33 15.51 -5.60
C PRO A 52 -1.42 15.88 -4.11
N THR A 53 -2.56 16.41 -3.72
CA THR A 53 -2.95 16.65 -2.33
C THR A 53 -4.06 15.69 -1.93
N TYR A 54 -4.38 15.62 -0.64
CA TYR A 54 -5.52 14.81 -0.19
C TYR A 54 -6.86 15.24 -0.83
N ALA A 55 -7.01 16.52 -1.21
CA ALA A 55 -8.21 16.99 -1.93
C ALA A 55 -8.34 16.43 -3.35
N ASP A 56 -7.25 15.92 -3.92
CA ASP A 56 -7.22 15.34 -5.27
C ASP A 56 -7.51 13.83 -5.27
N LEU A 57 -7.61 13.21 -4.08
CA LEU A 57 -7.86 11.77 -3.95
C LEU A 57 -9.35 11.44 -4.15
N ASP A 58 -9.60 10.43 -4.97
CA ASP A 58 -10.92 9.79 -5.07
C ASP A 58 -11.13 8.84 -3.88
N LEU A 59 -11.72 9.36 -2.79
CA LEU A 59 -12.01 8.60 -1.57
C LEU A 59 -13.52 8.50 -1.34
N PRO A 60 -14.04 7.34 -0.91
CA PRO A 60 -15.47 7.15 -0.65
C PRO A 60 -15.93 7.77 0.69
N PHE A 61 -15.07 8.56 1.33
CA PHE A 61 -15.32 9.18 2.62
C PHE A 61 -14.63 10.55 2.68
N SER A 62 -15.13 11.44 3.53
CA SER A 62 -14.58 12.77 3.75
C SER A 62 -13.34 12.71 4.62
N LEU A 63 -12.36 13.56 4.38
CA LEU A 63 -11.20 13.73 5.25
C LEU A 63 -11.41 14.91 6.22
N PRO A 64 -10.63 15.00 7.31
CA PRO A 64 -10.48 16.25 8.05
C PRO A 64 -10.05 17.41 7.14
N ASP A 65 -10.71 18.56 7.25
CA ASP A 65 -10.48 19.74 6.40
C ASP A 65 -9.01 20.21 6.39
N ASP A 66 -8.30 20.03 7.51
CA ASP A 66 -6.89 20.41 7.66
C ASP A 66 -5.93 19.56 6.83
N LEU A 67 -6.36 18.37 6.39
CA LEU A 67 -5.55 17.51 5.51
C LEU A 67 -5.67 17.88 4.03
N TYR A 68 -6.73 18.57 3.59
CA TYR A 68 -7.07 18.70 2.18
C TYR A 68 -5.92 19.27 1.33
N GLY A 69 -5.24 20.30 1.83
CA GLY A 69 -4.10 20.93 1.14
C GLY A 69 -2.76 20.23 1.37
N THR A 70 -2.72 19.14 2.12
CA THR A 70 -1.47 18.42 2.41
C THR A 70 -1.07 17.57 1.20
N PRO A 71 0.15 17.73 0.66
CA PRO A 71 0.66 16.89 -0.41
C PRO A 71 0.73 15.42 0.02
N VAL A 72 0.45 14.50 -0.90
CA VAL A 72 0.50 13.05 -0.65
C VAL A 72 1.67 12.40 -1.36
N HIS A 73 2.26 11.42 -0.70
CA HIS A 73 3.26 10.54 -1.30
C HIS A 73 2.52 9.43 -2.05
N MET A 74 2.23 9.68 -3.32
CA MET A 74 1.56 8.70 -4.19
C MET A 74 2.53 7.60 -4.62
N ASP A 75 2.74 6.66 -3.71
CA ASP A 75 3.58 5.50 -3.89
C ASP A 75 3.07 4.36 -2.98
N PRO A 76 2.65 3.21 -3.51
CA PRO A 76 2.69 2.81 -4.93
C PRO A 76 1.69 3.56 -5.81
N GLU A 77 1.97 3.63 -7.11
CA GLU A 77 1.00 4.01 -8.14
C GLU A 77 0.31 2.76 -8.71
N PHE A 78 -0.98 2.88 -9.00
CA PHE A 78 -1.76 1.85 -9.71
C PHE A 78 -2.63 2.51 -10.79
N ALA A 79 -2.75 1.86 -11.95
CA ALA A 79 -3.62 2.34 -13.01
C ALA A 79 -5.07 2.52 -12.51
N THR A 80 -5.72 3.59 -12.92
CA THR A 80 -7.09 4.03 -12.57
C THR A 80 -7.31 4.46 -11.11
N VAL A 81 -6.33 4.31 -10.22
CA VAL A 81 -6.46 4.67 -8.80
C VAL A 81 -5.98 6.11 -8.59
N HIS A 82 -6.83 6.96 -8.02
CA HIS A 82 -6.51 8.38 -7.74
C HIS A 82 -5.96 9.15 -8.96
N GLY A 83 -6.47 8.84 -10.15
CA GLY A 83 -6.09 9.49 -11.41
C GLY A 83 -4.70 9.11 -11.93
N ARG A 84 -4.16 7.95 -11.51
CA ARG A 84 -2.87 7.42 -11.98
C ARG A 84 -3.08 6.44 -13.13
N ASP A 85 -2.09 6.35 -14.01
CA ASP A 85 -2.10 5.43 -15.18
C ASP A 85 -0.97 4.40 -15.11
N ALA A 86 0.00 4.57 -14.20
CA ALA A 86 1.19 3.74 -14.08
C ALA A 86 1.08 2.76 -12.90
N ALA A 87 1.93 1.74 -12.93
CA ALA A 87 2.06 0.70 -11.91
C ALA A 87 3.49 0.73 -11.36
N THR A 88 3.78 1.61 -10.41
CA THR A 88 5.16 1.89 -9.98
C THR A 88 5.30 1.87 -8.46
N TYR A 89 6.52 1.58 -8.00
CA TYR A 89 6.88 1.69 -6.59
C TYR A 89 8.34 2.10 -6.40
N GLY A 90 8.63 2.92 -5.39
CA GLY A 90 9.97 3.21 -4.93
C GLY A 90 10.16 2.92 -3.44
N ASP A 91 11.40 2.65 -3.01
CA ASP A 91 11.69 2.66 -1.57
C ASP A 91 13.12 3.08 -1.27
N PRO A 92 13.35 3.98 -0.30
CA PRO A 92 14.67 4.47 0.06
C PRO A 92 15.36 3.60 1.12
N TYR A 93 14.61 2.75 1.83
CA TYR A 93 15.08 2.07 3.04
C TYR A 93 15.60 0.67 2.73
N ALA A 94 16.87 0.43 3.07
CA ALA A 94 17.56 -0.85 2.85
C ALA A 94 16.78 -2.09 3.35
N ILE A 95 15.97 -1.93 4.41
CA ILE A 95 15.20 -3.04 4.99
C ILE A 95 14.15 -3.57 4.03
N LYS A 96 13.46 -2.70 3.29
CA LYS A 96 12.46 -3.07 2.28
C LYS A 96 13.10 -3.24 0.90
N SER A 97 13.94 -2.30 0.49
CA SER A 97 14.59 -2.31 -0.82
C SER A 97 15.48 -3.53 -1.04
N GLY A 98 16.18 -4.04 -0.02
CA GLY A 98 17.02 -5.24 -0.15
C GLY A 98 16.26 -6.47 -0.66
N PRO A 99 15.16 -6.91 -0.01
CA PRO A 99 14.26 -7.92 -0.56
C PRO A 99 13.70 -7.60 -1.95
N ILE A 100 13.26 -6.36 -2.19
CA ILE A 100 12.63 -5.95 -3.47
C ILE A 100 13.62 -6.07 -4.63
N ALA A 101 14.88 -5.70 -4.43
CA ALA A 101 15.95 -5.80 -5.43
C ALA A 101 16.21 -7.23 -5.93
N THR A 102 15.65 -8.25 -5.27
CA THR A 102 15.79 -9.67 -5.67
C THR A 102 14.64 -10.20 -6.51
N LEU A 103 13.61 -9.37 -6.75
CA LEU A 103 12.48 -9.73 -7.61
C LEU A 103 12.91 -9.70 -9.08
N GLU A 104 12.45 -10.70 -9.82
CA GLU A 104 12.65 -10.83 -11.26
C GLU A 104 11.33 -10.53 -11.99
N PRO A 105 11.35 -10.33 -13.33
CA PRO A 105 10.11 -10.21 -14.09
C PRO A 105 9.16 -11.39 -13.80
N ASP A 106 7.86 -11.10 -13.74
CA ASP A 106 6.76 -11.98 -13.32
C ASP A 106 6.69 -12.33 -11.82
N ASP A 107 7.69 -12.00 -10.99
CA ASP A 107 7.53 -12.02 -9.53
C ASP A 107 6.52 -10.93 -9.08
N TRP A 108 6.04 -11.03 -7.84
CA TRP A 108 5.06 -10.09 -7.28
C TRP A 108 5.64 -9.22 -6.17
N LEU A 109 5.44 -7.91 -6.30
CA LEU A 109 5.56 -6.99 -5.18
C LEU A 109 4.16 -6.72 -4.62
N LEU A 110 3.86 -7.26 -3.45
CA LEU A 110 2.57 -7.10 -2.80
C LEU A 110 2.61 -5.96 -1.78
N PHE A 111 1.46 -5.33 -1.57
CA PHE A 111 1.34 -4.23 -0.62
C PHE A 111 0.32 -4.57 0.44
N TYR A 112 0.71 -4.31 1.69
CA TYR A 112 -0.18 -4.42 2.81
C TYR A 112 -0.22 -3.12 3.61
N ALA A 113 -1.38 -2.84 4.19
CA ALA A 113 -1.61 -1.68 5.03
C ALA A 113 -2.17 -2.13 6.38
N THR A 114 -1.99 -1.31 7.41
CA THR A 114 -2.82 -1.46 8.60
C THR A 114 -4.10 -0.66 8.41
N LEU A 115 -5.26 -1.30 8.44
CA LEU A 115 -6.56 -0.67 8.22
C LEU A 115 -7.41 -0.74 9.48
N THR A 116 -8.29 0.24 9.68
CA THR A 116 -9.27 0.26 10.77
C THR A 116 -10.62 -0.23 10.24
N LEU A 117 -11.24 -1.14 10.97
CA LEU A 117 -12.58 -1.63 10.64
C LEU A 117 -13.61 -0.50 10.82
N ARG A 118 -14.40 -0.25 9.79
CA ARG A 118 -15.46 0.77 9.76
C ARG A 118 -16.80 0.18 9.31
N PRO A 119 -17.94 0.78 9.70
CA PRO A 119 -19.26 0.41 9.19
C PRO A 119 -19.34 0.56 7.67
N ALA A 120 -20.20 -0.24 7.04
CA ALA A 120 -20.55 -0.04 5.63
C ALA A 120 -21.12 1.38 5.42
N GLY A 121 -20.68 2.05 4.36
CA GLY A 121 -21.11 3.41 4.04
C GLY A 121 -20.57 4.50 4.99
N TRP A 122 -19.51 4.20 5.76
CA TRP A 122 -18.82 5.21 6.57
C TRP A 122 -18.30 6.35 5.69
N ASP A 123 -18.69 7.59 6.03
CA ASP A 123 -18.56 8.79 5.20
C ASP A 123 -17.51 9.78 5.71
N GLY A 124 -16.75 9.45 6.76
CA GLY A 124 -15.62 10.25 7.25
C GLY A 124 -15.52 10.35 8.77
N PRO A 125 -14.67 11.26 9.28
CA PRO A 125 -14.42 11.41 10.70
C PRO A 125 -15.72 11.46 11.51
N VAL A 126 -15.82 10.56 12.49
CA VAL A 126 -16.93 10.59 13.44
C VAL A 126 -16.77 11.79 14.37
N GLY A 127 -17.71 12.72 14.28
CA GLY A 127 -17.89 13.75 15.30
C GLY A 127 -18.29 13.16 16.65
N ASP A 128 -18.29 14.00 17.69
CA ASP A 128 -18.65 13.59 19.05
C ASP A 128 -20.02 12.87 19.09
N GLY A 129 -20.03 11.64 19.61
CA GLY A 129 -21.26 10.86 19.85
C GLY A 129 -21.68 9.89 18.74
N CYS A 130 -20.96 9.82 17.61
CA CYS A 130 -21.20 8.82 16.57
C CYS A 130 -20.32 7.57 16.78
N SER A 131 -20.93 6.38 16.75
CA SER A 131 -20.20 5.10 16.74
C SER A 131 -19.66 4.81 15.34
N ALA A 132 -18.34 4.66 15.21
CA ALA A 132 -17.70 4.15 13.99
C ALA A 132 -17.34 2.66 14.13
N THR A 133 -18.11 1.93 14.93
CA THR A 133 -17.97 0.47 15.12
C THR A 133 -19.08 -0.22 14.32
N PRO A 134 -18.75 -1.17 13.44
CA PRO A 134 -19.78 -1.94 12.73
C PRO A 134 -20.55 -2.87 13.67
N GLU A 135 -21.74 -3.28 13.21
CA GLU A 135 -22.50 -4.35 13.86
C GLU A 135 -21.73 -5.68 13.74
N PRO A 136 -21.38 -6.37 14.84
CA PRO A 136 -20.52 -7.55 14.79
C PRO A 136 -21.04 -8.69 13.90
N GLY A 137 -22.37 -8.85 13.78
CA GLY A 137 -22.97 -9.88 12.94
C GLY A 137 -22.93 -9.59 11.44
N ALA A 138 -22.46 -8.42 11.03
CA ALA A 138 -22.32 -8.00 9.64
C ALA A 138 -20.87 -8.03 9.13
N VAL A 139 -19.91 -8.35 10.01
CA VAL A 139 -18.47 -8.39 9.69
C VAL A 139 -18.08 -9.81 9.30
N ASP A 140 -17.37 -9.95 8.20
CA ASP A 140 -16.79 -11.22 7.79
C ASP A 140 -15.84 -11.77 8.85
N ASP A 141 -15.84 -13.10 9.02
CA ASP A 141 -15.23 -13.79 10.15
C ASP A 141 -13.69 -13.82 10.14
N ASP A 142 -13.07 -13.40 9.02
CA ASP A 142 -11.63 -13.32 8.83
C ASP A 142 -11.05 -11.92 9.08
N LEU A 143 -11.89 -10.91 9.33
CA LEU A 143 -11.45 -9.54 9.63
C LEU A 143 -11.19 -9.35 11.13
N ALA A 144 -10.17 -8.55 11.45
CA ALA A 144 -9.89 -8.15 12.83
C ALA A 144 -10.87 -7.06 13.31
N PRO A 145 -11.33 -7.11 14.58
CA PRO A 145 -12.51 -6.35 15.05
C PRO A 145 -12.32 -4.84 15.21
N GLU A 146 -11.09 -4.33 15.23
CA GLU A 146 -10.80 -2.90 15.40
C GLU A 146 -9.87 -2.40 14.30
N TRP A 147 -8.72 -3.06 14.17
CA TRP A 147 -7.75 -2.82 13.12
C TRP A 147 -7.01 -4.12 12.82
N GLY A 148 -6.43 -4.22 11.64
CA GLY A 148 -5.59 -5.35 11.23
C GLY A 148 -4.62 -4.95 10.13
N ALA A 149 -3.70 -5.86 9.79
CA ALA A 149 -2.85 -5.76 8.61
C ALA A 149 -3.42 -6.64 7.49
N TYR A 150 -3.45 -6.07 6.29
CA TYR A 150 -4.19 -6.61 5.16
C TYR A 150 -3.41 -6.39 3.87
N LEU A 151 -3.19 -7.44 3.07
CA LEU A 151 -2.78 -7.22 1.68
C LEU A 151 -3.97 -6.59 0.94
N PHE A 152 -3.69 -5.58 0.13
CA PHE A 152 -4.74 -4.81 -0.55
C PHE A 152 -4.43 -4.53 -2.02
N ALA A 153 -3.19 -4.75 -2.45
CA ALA A 153 -2.77 -4.49 -3.82
C ALA A 153 -1.49 -5.27 -4.17
N GLY A 154 -1.13 -5.29 -5.45
CA GLY A 154 0.14 -5.84 -5.92
C GLY A 154 0.59 -5.28 -7.26
N LEU A 155 1.91 -5.26 -7.48
CA LEU A 155 2.53 -5.14 -8.80
C LEU A 155 3.02 -6.51 -9.26
N ARG A 156 2.63 -6.90 -10.47
CA ARG A 156 3.38 -7.92 -11.20
C ARG A 156 4.59 -7.24 -11.82
N VAL A 157 5.78 -7.62 -11.37
CA VAL A 157 7.03 -6.96 -11.73
C VAL A 157 7.32 -7.15 -13.22
N ASP A 158 7.55 -6.04 -13.93
CA ASP A 158 8.19 -6.07 -15.26
C ASP A 158 9.69 -5.79 -15.11
N ARG A 159 10.05 -4.77 -14.32
CA ARG A 159 11.45 -4.40 -14.13
C ARG A 159 11.73 -3.84 -12.74
N VAL A 160 12.93 -4.14 -12.22
CA VAL A 160 13.48 -3.56 -11.00
C VAL A 160 14.82 -2.88 -11.31
N LEU A 161 15.02 -1.68 -10.79
CA LEU A 161 16.32 -1.02 -10.72
C LEU A 161 16.79 -0.99 -9.26
N ASP A 162 18.00 -1.47 -8.99
CA ASP A 162 18.68 -1.39 -7.69
C ASP A 162 19.80 -0.34 -7.74
N GLY A 163 19.68 0.67 -6.89
CA GLY A 163 20.56 1.84 -6.84
C GLY A 163 20.58 2.71 -8.10
N PRO A 164 19.44 2.98 -8.78
CA PRO A 164 19.44 3.86 -9.94
C PRO A 164 19.81 5.29 -9.56
N ASP A 165 20.29 6.08 -10.52
CA ASP A 165 20.21 7.54 -10.41
C ASP A 165 18.82 8.07 -10.83
N ARG A 166 18.56 9.37 -10.60
CA ARG A 166 17.28 10.00 -10.92
C ARG A 166 16.94 9.90 -12.41
N THR A 167 17.93 9.95 -13.30
CA THR A 167 17.71 9.89 -14.74
C THR A 167 17.30 8.49 -15.15
N GLU A 168 18.03 7.47 -14.69
CA GLU A 168 17.71 6.06 -14.95
C GLU A 168 16.32 5.68 -14.42
N ALA A 169 15.99 6.15 -13.21
CA ALA A 169 14.66 5.96 -12.63
C ALA A 169 13.57 6.70 -13.42
N SER A 170 13.84 7.94 -13.86
CA SER A 170 12.90 8.74 -14.64
C SER A 170 12.56 8.13 -16.00
N ASP A 171 13.53 7.47 -16.64
CA ASP A 171 13.31 6.79 -17.92
C ASP A 171 12.38 5.57 -17.78
N LEU A 172 12.24 5.02 -16.56
CA LEU A 172 11.43 3.85 -16.27
C LEU A 172 10.07 4.22 -15.63
N VAL A 173 10.05 5.04 -14.58
CA VAL A 173 8.86 5.32 -13.74
C VAL A 173 8.56 6.80 -13.61
N SER A 174 8.52 7.53 -14.74
CA SER A 174 8.54 9.00 -14.79
C SER A 174 7.63 9.79 -13.80
N THR A 175 6.51 9.24 -13.36
CA THR A 175 5.55 9.85 -12.42
C THR A 175 5.79 9.56 -10.93
N ASN A 176 6.68 8.61 -10.62
CA ASN A 176 6.87 8.08 -9.27
C ASN A 176 7.22 9.18 -8.26
N ALA A 177 6.63 9.11 -7.07
CA ALA A 177 6.78 10.15 -6.04
C ALA A 177 8.25 10.41 -5.65
N HIS A 178 9.11 9.39 -5.66
CA HIS A 178 10.53 9.54 -5.34
C HIS A 178 11.31 10.42 -6.32
N LEU A 179 10.87 10.51 -7.58
CA LEU A 179 11.50 11.39 -8.57
C LEU A 179 11.32 12.87 -8.25
N LYS A 180 10.28 13.20 -7.46
CA LYS A 180 9.92 14.56 -7.06
C LYS A 180 10.72 15.02 -5.84
N ARG A 181 11.32 14.11 -5.06
CA ARG A 181 12.10 14.42 -3.85
C ARG A 181 13.47 15.02 -4.18
N ASP A 182 13.97 15.91 -3.31
CA ASP A 182 15.33 16.45 -3.38
C ASP A 182 16.03 16.33 -2.00
N PRO A 183 17.12 15.53 -1.88
CA PRO A 183 17.73 14.72 -2.93
C PRO A 183 16.84 13.54 -3.36
N PHE A 184 17.10 12.99 -4.54
CA PHE A 184 16.57 11.70 -4.94
C PHE A 184 17.03 10.63 -3.95
N ASP A 185 16.09 9.86 -3.42
CA ASP A 185 16.32 8.96 -2.27
C ASP A 185 16.00 7.49 -2.57
N ALA A 186 15.29 7.17 -3.65
CA ALA A 186 14.91 5.80 -3.96
C ALA A 186 16.15 4.94 -4.16
N ARG A 187 16.22 3.89 -3.34
CA ARG A 187 17.25 2.86 -3.43
C ARG A 187 16.82 1.75 -4.39
N VAL A 188 15.53 1.47 -4.47
CA VAL A 188 14.96 0.64 -5.52
C VAL A 188 13.83 1.38 -6.20
N VAL A 189 13.63 1.05 -7.46
CA VAL A 189 12.51 1.46 -8.28
C VAL A 189 11.96 0.23 -8.98
N VAL A 190 10.64 0.08 -8.95
CA VAL A 190 9.93 -1.04 -9.56
C VAL A 190 8.92 -0.48 -10.55
N ASP A 191 8.95 -1.05 -11.75
CA ASP A 191 7.96 -0.90 -12.79
C ASP A 191 7.19 -2.22 -12.92
N GLY A 192 5.87 -2.13 -12.88
CA GLY A 192 4.96 -3.26 -12.97
C GLY A 192 4.14 -3.23 -14.25
N ASP A 193 3.62 -4.40 -14.64
CA ASP A 193 2.65 -4.53 -15.72
C ASP A 193 1.33 -3.86 -15.30
N PRO A 194 0.93 -2.72 -15.90
CA PRO A 194 -0.26 -1.98 -15.47
C PRO A 194 -1.57 -2.73 -15.71
N ASP A 195 -1.59 -3.72 -16.61
CA ASP A 195 -2.78 -4.54 -16.88
C ASP A 195 -2.91 -5.72 -15.91
N ALA A 196 -1.84 -6.03 -15.15
CA ALA A 196 -1.80 -7.12 -14.17
C ALA A 196 -1.58 -6.64 -12.73
N SER A 197 -1.47 -5.32 -12.54
CA SER A 197 -1.17 -4.68 -11.26
C SER A 197 -2.34 -3.80 -10.83
N GLY A 198 -2.66 -3.80 -9.54
CA GLY A 198 -3.82 -3.03 -9.06
C GLY A 198 -4.20 -3.31 -7.62
N LEU A 199 -5.28 -2.66 -7.20
CA LEU A 199 -5.99 -2.97 -5.97
C LEU A 199 -6.71 -4.32 -6.11
N PHE A 200 -6.86 -5.02 -4.99
CA PHE A 200 -7.70 -6.21 -4.94
C PHE A 200 -9.15 -5.82 -4.71
N ASP A 201 -10.10 -6.66 -5.13
CA ASP A 201 -11.53 -6.44 -4.86
C ASP A 201 -11.85 -6.45 -3.36
N ARG A 202 -11.12 -7.29 -2.62
CA ARG A 202 -11.24 -7.50 -1.18
C ARG A 202 -9.86 -7.63 -0.58
N VAL A 203 -9.69 -7.15 0.66
CA VAL A 203 -8.46 -7.40 1.40
C VAL A 203 -8.18 -8.89 1.59
N VAL A 204 -6.90 -9.26 1.65
CA VAL A 204 -6.47 -10.56 2.18
C VAL A 204 -5.92 -10.35 3.60
N PRO A 205 -6.57 -10.88 4.64
CA PRO A 205 -6.12 -10.71 6.02
C PRO A 205 -4.73 -11.32 6.25
N LEU A 206 -3.84 -10.55 6.86
CA LEU A 206 -2.58 -11.03 7.45
C LEU A 206 -2.69 -11.12 8.98
N SER A 207 -3.51 -10.27 9.58
CA SER A 207 -3.92 -10.41 10.97
C SER A 207 -4.92 -11.56 11.13
N ALA A 208 -4.99 -12.11 12.33
CA ALA A 208 -5.98 -13.07 12.74
C ALA A 208 -7.24 -12.34 13.27
N PRO A 209 -8.43 -12.94 13.19
CA PRO A 209 -9.68 -12.30 13.62
C PRO A 209 -9.72 -12.03 15.13
N GLU A 210 -8.83 -12.63 15.92
CA GLU A 210 -8.72 -12.36 17.36
C GLU A 210 -8.06 -10.99 17.67
N GLY A 211 -7.36 -10.38 16.71
CA GLY A 211 -6.82 -9.02 16.89
C GLY A 211 -5.73 -8.61 15.91
N GLY A 212 -5.63 -7.30 15.66
CA GLY A 212 -4.74 -6.74 14.64
C GLY A 212 -3.26 -7.04 14.80
N ALA A 213 -2.78 -7.19 16.03
CA ALA A 213 -1.38 -7.54 16.30
C ALA A 213 -1.11 -9.05 16.20
N THR A 214 -2.15 -9.88 16.17
CA THR A 214 -2.04 -11.34 16.07
C THR A 214 -1.84 -11.72 14.62
N ALA A 215 -0.69 -12.30 14.28
CA ALA A 215 -0.41 -12.80 12.93
C ALA A 215 -1.21 -14.07 12.63
N ASN A 216 -1.72 -14.20 11.41
CA ASN A 216 -2.33 -15.45 10.95
C ASN A 216 -1.33 -16.35 10.21
N ARG A 217 -1.81 -17.51 9.73
CA ARG A 217 -0.98 -18.53 9.05
C ARG A 217 -0.27 -18.05 7.79
N LEU A 218 -0.81 -17.05 7.07
CA LEU A 218 -0.13 -16.49 5.89
C LEU A 218 1.18 -15.83 6.30
N VAL A 219 1.20 -15.19 7.47
CA VAL A 219 2.42 -14.62 8.04
C VAL A 219 3.29 -15.72 8.62
N THR A 220 2.77 -16.54 9.54
CA THR A 220 3.59 -17.45 10.34
C THR A 220 4.10 -18.67 9.59
N ASP A 221 3.33 -19.18 8.64
CA ASP A 221 3.59 -20.47 8.00
C ASP A 221 4.07 -20.30 6.55
N LEU A 222 3.61 -19.25 5.86
CA LEU A 222 3.87 -19.05 4.44
C LEU A 222 4.90 -17.95 4.14
N SER A 223 5.24 -17.11 5.13
CA SER A 223 6.19 -16.02 4.95
C SER A 223 7.51 -16.26 5.66
N SER A 224 8.50 -15.41 5.38
CA SER A 224 9.75 -15.37 6.12
C SER A 224 9.64 -14.83 7.56
N ASP A 225 8.46 -14.37 8.00
CA ASP A 225 8.24 -13.81 9.33
C ASP A 225 7.63 -14.84 10.31
N SER A 226 7.98 -14.73 11.59
CA SER A 226 7.42 -15.59 12.64
C SER A 226 6.11 -15.07 13.23
N GLY A 227 5.67 -13.86 12.86
CA GLY A 227 4.51 -13.20 13.45
C GLY A 227 4.75 -12.62 14.86
N ASN A 228 5.97 -12.73 15.39
CA ASN A 228 6.30 -12.20 16.71
C ASN A 228 6.64 -10.70 16.67
N GLY A 229 6.22 -9.95 17.70
CA GLY A 229 6.50 -8.51 17.78
C GLY A 229 5.80 -7.73 16.66
N PRO A 230 6.32 -6.56 16.24
CA PRO A 230 5.68 -5.71 15.25
C PRO A 230 5.91 -6.22 13.81
N TRP A 231 5.45 -7.44 13.51
CA TRP A 231 5.58 -8.08 12.19
C TRP A 231 4.92 -7.26 11.08
N TRP A 232 3.82 -6.56 11.38
CA TRP A 232 3.12 -5.66 10.44
C TRP A 232 3.93 -4.41 10.03
N ARG A 233 5.20 -4.30 10.42
CA ARG A 233 6.13 -3.25 9.97
C ARG A 233 7.31 -3.79 9.14
N ARG A 234 7.37 -5.11 8.93
CA ARG A 234 8.53 -5.79 8.35
C ARG A 234 8.18 -6.37 6.98
N PRO A 235 9.08 -6.27 6.00
CA PRO A 235 8.86 -6.92 4.71
C PRO A 235 8.78 -8.44 4.89
N MET A 236 7.87 -9.07 4.15
CA MET A 236 7.62 -10.51 4.18
C MET A 236 7.99 -11.12 2.83
N ARG A 237 8.79 -12.19 2.82
CA ARG A 237 9.13 -12.93 1.60
C ARG A 237 8.30 -14.21 1.54
N PHE A 238 7.78 -14.52 0.37
CA PHE A 238 7.01 -15.73 0.09
C PHE A 238 7.72 -16.50 -1.01
N ASP A 239 7.92 -17.79 -0.81
CA ASP A 239 8.46 -18.67 -1.85
C ASP A 239 7.42 -18.93 -2.94
N GLU A 240 7.77 -19.74 -3.94
CA GLU A 240 6.89 -20.02 -5.07
C GLU A 240 5.54 -20.63 -4.67
N ALA A 241 5.52 -21.59 -3.75
CA ALA A 241 4.30 -22.29 -3.33
C ALA A 241 3.43 -21.40 -2.44
N ALA A 242 4.06 -20.63 -1.56
CA ALA A 242 3.38 -19.61 -0.76
C ALA A 242 2.78 -18.50 -1.65
N THR A 243 3.49 -18.08 -2.69
CA THR A 243 3.03 -17.08 -3.65
C THR A 243 1.83 -17.58 -4.44
N GLU A 244 1.87 -18.81 -4.96
CA GLU A 244 0.71 -19.44 -5.61
C GLU A 244 -0.52 -19.47 -4.68
N THR A 245 -0.31 -19.79 -3.40
CA THR A 245 -1.38 -19.79 -2.39
C THR A 245 -1.97 -18.39 -2.15
N LEU A 246 -1.13 -17.34 -2.16
CA LEU A 246 -1.58 -15.95 -2.02
C LEU A 246 -2.34 -15.49 -3.27
N LEU A 247 -1.79 -15.72 -4.46
CA LEU A 247 -2.42 -15.33 -5.72
C LEU A 247 -3.76 -16.03 -5.93
N GLY A 248 -3.93 -17.27 -5.48
CA GLY A 248 -5.22 -17.97 -5.49
C GLY A 248 -6.28 -17.39 -4.54
N ARG A 249 -5.95 -16.37 -3.73
CA ARG A 249 -6.88 -15.63 -2.86
C ARG A 249 -7.19 -14.23 -3.38
N ILE A 250 -6.52 -13.81 -4.45
CA ILE A 250 -6.61 -12.47 -5.00
C ILE A 250 -7.45 -12.54 -6.26
N ASP A 251 -8.59 -11.85 -6.25
CA ASP A 251 -9.25 -11.40 -7.46
C ASP A 251 -8.74 -9.95 -7.70
N VAL A 252 -8.12 -9.73 -8.86
CA VAL A 252 -7.64 -8.40 -9.28
C VAL A 252 -8.77 -7.74 -10.08
N ALA A 253 -9.14 -6.52 -9.71
CA ALA A 253 -10.21 -5.73 -10.31
C ALA A 253 -9.87 -5.25 -11.74
#